data_AF-A0A7S1VLG0-F1
#
_entry.id   AF-A0A7S1VLG0-F1
#
_cell.length_a   1.000
_cell.length_b   1.000
_cell.length_c   1.000
_cell.angle_alpha   90.00
_cell.angle_beta   90.00
_cell.angle_gamma   90.00
#
_symmetry.space_group_name_H-M   'P 1'
#
loop_
_entity.id
_entity.type
_entity.pdbx_description
1 polymer ?
#
loop_
_entity_poly.entity_id
_entity_poly.type
_entity_poly.pdbx_seq_one_letter_code
_entity_poly.pdbx_strand_id
1 'polypeptide(L)'
;KTYQAQGIPHLTVIDRSGEVIVQDAVETLQCDPTGRHFPWRPRPLADLLPPQYYNKAGECLPTSDLHGKYLLLYFAAQWSDPCRQFTPKLTKAYEKLKA
;
A
#
# COMPACT_ATOMS: atom_id res chain seq x y z
N LYS A 1 -6.21 -4.39 -25.23
CA LYS A 1 -5.88 -3.88 -23.88
C LYS A 1 -5.83 -2.37 -23.96
N THR A 2 -6.56 -1.66 -23.10
CA THR A 2 -6.51 -0.19 -22.99
C THR A 2 -5.70 0.17 -21.77
N TYR A 3 -4.65 0.99 -21.91
CA TYR A 3 -3.72 1.31 -20.81
C TYR A 3 -4.20 2.47 -19.92
N GLN A 4 -5.44 2.96 -20.10
CA GLN A 4 -6.12 3.95 -19.25
C GLN A 4 -5.26 5.17 -18.89
N ALA A 5 -4.70 5.85 -19.89
CA ALA A 5 -3.98 7.10 -19.65
C ALA A 5 -4.92 8.15 -19.02
N GLN A 6 -4.48 8.76 -17.93
CA GLN A 6 -5.17 9.84 -17.24
C GLN A 6 -4.23 11.04 -17.13
N GLY A 7 -4.63 12.18 -17.70
CA GLY A 7 -3.81 13.40 -17.71
C GLY A 7 -2.62 13.35 -18.67
N ILE A 8 -1.90 14.47 -18.77
CA ILE A 8 -0.66 14.61 -19.56
C ILE A 8 0.36 15.39 -18.70
N PRO A 9 1.64 14.97 -18.64
CA PRO A 9 2.19 13.74 -19.20
C PRO A 9 1.66 12.49 -18.48
N HIS A 10 1.70 11.33 -19.15
CA HIS A 10 1.33 10.03 -18.57
C HIS A 10 2.36 8.98 -18.96
N LEU A 11 2.78 8.14 -18.02
CA LEU A 11 3.80 7.12 -18.21
C LEU A 11 3.38 5.82 -17.52
N THR A 12 3.28 4.73 -18.29
CA THR A 12 2.93 3.40 -17.77
C THR A 12 4.08 2.44 -18.03
N VAL A 13 4.42 1.59 -17.06
CA VAL A 13 5.42 0.53 -17.24
C VAL A 13 4.71 -0.79 -17.51
N ILE A 14 5.05 -1.43 -18.64
CA ILE A 14 4.46 -2.70 -19.08
C ILE A 14 5.57 -3.74 -19.17
N ASP A 15 5.29 -4.96 -18.71
CA ASP A 15 6.26 -6.06 -18.78
C ASP A 15 6.24 -6.82 -20.12
N ARG A 16 7.08 -7.86 -20.24
CA ARG A 16 7.17 -8.66 -21.47
C ARG A 16 5.91 -9.47 -21.79
N SER A 17 5.04 -9.70 -20.81
CA SER A 17 3.74 -10.38 -20.99
C SER A 17 2.62 -9.42 -21.41
N GLY A 18 2.90 -8.11 -21.42
CA GLY A 18 1.91 -7.07 -21.66
C GLY A 18 1.05 -6.77 -20.44
N GLU A 19 1.51 -7.09 -19.23
CA GLU A 19 0.88 -6.70 -17.96
C GLU A 19 1.40 -5.34 -17.49
N VAL A 20 0.51 -4.50 -16.96
CA VAL A 20 0.88 -3.20 -16.40
C VAL A 20 1.50 -3.42 -15.02
N ILE A 21 2.77 -3.02 -14.86
CA ILE A 21 3.48 -3.05 -13.58
C ILE A 21 3.18 -1.78 -12.76
N VAL A 22 3.19 -0.62 -13.43
CA VAL A 22 2.98 0.70 -12.82
C VAL A 22 2.06 1.51 -13.73
N GLN A 23 0.91 1.91 -13.19
CA GLN A 23 -0.12 2.63 -13.94
C GLN A 23 0.30 4.07 -14.26
N ASP A 24 0.86 4.78 -13.28
CA ASP A 24 1.40 6.14 -13.43
C ASP A 24 2.79 6.21 -12.80
N ALA A 25 3.81 6.28 -13.65
CA ALA A 25 5.21 6.33 -13.25
C ALA A 25 5.81 7.73 -13.40
N VAL A 26 5.02 8.76 -13.72
CA VAL A 26 5.54 10.14 -13.89
C VAL A 26 6.17 10.63 -12.59
N GLU A 27 5.44 10.52 -11.48
CA GLU A 27 5.94 10.89 -10.15
C GLU A 27 7.14 10.02 -9.75
N THR A 28 7.11 8.72 -10.05
CA THR A 28 8.21 7.82 -9.70
C THR A 28 9.51 8.18 -10.41
N LEU A 29 9.43 8.54 -11.68
CA LEU A 29 10.60 9.01 -12.44
C LEU A 29 11.14 10.34 -11.89
N GLN A 30 10.27 11.23 -11.40
CA GLN A 30 10.72 12.46 -10.74
C GLN A 30 11.47 12.17 -9.43
N CYS A 31 11.04 11.18 -8.65
CA CYS A 31 11.71 10.75 -7.42
C CYS A 31 12.95 9.86 -7.65
N ASP A 32 13.06 9.22 -8.82
CA ASP A 32 14.22 8.43 -9.25
C ASP A 32 14.68 8.83 -10.66
N PRO A 33 15.27 10.04 -10.82
CA PRO A 33 15.63 10.58 -12.13
C PRO A 33 16.71 9.77 -12.84
N THR A 34 17.46 8.96 -12.09
CA THR A 34 18.50 8.06 -12.63
C THR A 34 17.97 6.68 -12.99
N GLY A 35 16.71 6.36 -12.67
CA GLY A 35 16.12 5.04 -12.93
C GLY A 35 16.77 3.89 -12.16
N ARG A 36 17.37 4.15 -11.01
CA ARG A 36 18.04 3.11 -10.18
C ARG A 36 17.08 2.03 -9.70
N HIS A 37 15.80 2.36 -9.60
CA HIS A 37 14.75 1.47 -9.14
C HIS A 37 13.85 0.99 -10.29
N PHE A 38 14.17 1.30 -11.56
CA PHE A 38 13.45 0.77 -12.72
C PHE A 38 13.46 -0.78 -12.69
N PRO A 39 12.33 -1.48 -12.94
CA PRO A 39 11.07 -1.00 -13.52
C PRO A 39 10.02 -0.45 -12.53
N TRP A 40 10.46 0.06 -11.37
CA TRP A 40 9.62 0.65 -10.32
C TRP A 40 8.49 -0.25 -9.84
N ARG A 41 8.77 -1.55 -9.76
CA ARG A 41 7.84 -2.51 -9.16
C ARG A 41 7.51 -2.04 -7.74
N PRO A 42 6.24 -2.08 -7.33
CA PRO A 42 5.87 -1.89 -5.93
C PRO A 42 6.73 -2.80 -5.08
N ARG A 43 7.40 -2.22 -4.06
CA ARG A 43 8.19 -3.03 -3.13
C ARG A 43 7.27 -4.02 -2.42
N PRO A 44 7.69 -5.28 -2.22
CA PRO A 44 6.96 -6.20 -1.37
C PRO A 44 6.63 -5.55 -0.04
N LEU A 45 5.44 -5.80 0.49
CA LEU A 45 5.01 -5.21 1.76
C LEU A 45 5.98 -5.52 2.90
N ALA A 46 6.60 -6.70 2.89
CA ALA A 46 7.63 -7.08 3.86
C ALA A 46 8.82 -6.11 3.90
N ASP A 47 9.21 -5.53 2.76
CA ASP A 47 10.32 -4.57 2.68
C ASP A 47 9.92 -3.15 3.11
N LEU A 48 8.61 -2.87 3.15
CA LEU A 48 8.08 -1.56 3.56
C LEU A 48 7.85 -1.47 5.06
N LEU A 49 7.71 -2.60 5.74
CA LEU A 49 7.44 -2.65 7.17
C LEU A 49 8.73 -2.50 7.97
N PRO A 50 8.69 -1.83 9.15
CA PRO A 50 9.81 -1.82 10.07
C PRO A 50 10.12 -3.25 10.57
N PRO A 51 11.30 -3.51 11.14
CA PRO A 51 11.64 -4.84 11.65
C PRO A 51 10.74 -5.30 12.82
N GLN A 52 10.14 -4.34 13.52
CA GLN A 52 9.30 -4.57 14.70
C GLN A 52 8.11 -3.61 14.74
N TYR A 53 7.04 -4.02 15.42
CA TYR A 53 5.85 -3.20 15.66
C TYR A 53 5.33 -3.40 17.09
N TYR A 54 4.52 -2.45 17.56
CA TYR A 54 3.84 -2.55 18.86
C TYR A 54 2.40 -3.01 18.69
N ASN A 55 1.99 -4.01 19.47
CA ASN A 55 0.60 -4.46 19.50
C ASN A 55 -0.25 -3.59 20.47
N LYS A 56 -1.54 -3.93 20.60
CA LYS A 56 -2.47 -3.23 21.51
C LYS A 56 -2.05 -3.34 22.99
N ALA A 57 -1.32 -4.38 23.39
CA ALA A 57 -0.82 -4.56 24.74
C ALA A 57 0.49 -3.77 25.01
N GLY A 58 1.05 -3.11 23.99
CA GLY A 58 2.32 -2.39 24.09
C GLY A 58 3.55 -3.29 23.96
N GLU A 59 3.37 -4.54 23.53
CA GLU A 59 4.47 -5.49 23.33
C GLU A 59 5.15 -5.22 21.98
N CYS A 60 6.47 -5.23 21.98
CA CYS A 60 7.28 -5.13 20.76
C CYS A 60 7.41 -6.52 20.13
N LEU A 61 6.87 -6.69 18.93
CA LEU A 61 6.85 -7.96 18.20
C LEU A 61 7.60 -7.84 16.87
N PRO A 62 8.25 -8.91 16.40
CA PRO A 62 8.91 -8.91 15.10
C PRO A 62 7.87 -8.90 13.97
N THR A 63 8.15 -8.17 12.90
CA THR A 63 7.27 -8.12 11.71
C THR A 63 7.17 -9.45 10.98
N SER A 64 8.09 -10.39 11.23
CA SER A 64 7.99 -11.76 10.71
C SER A 64 6.72 -12.49 11.14
N ASP A 65 6.12 -12.14 12.29
CA ASP A 65 4.81 -12.67 12.71
C ASP A 65 3.67 -12.22 11.77
N LEU A 66 3.88 -11.19 10.95
CA LEU A 66 2.90 -10.72 9.98
C LEU A 66 2.99 -11.46 8.63
N HIS A 67 3.98 -12.34 8.43
CA HIS A 67 4.13 -13.08 7.17
C HIS A 67 2.91 -13.97 6.88
N GLY A 68 2.41 -13.90 5.64
CA GLY A 68 1.24 -14.65 5.20
C GLY A 68 -0.10 -14.14 5.73
N LYS A 69 -0.11 -13.09 6.59
CA LYS A 69 -1.33 -12.43 7.05
C LYS A 69 -1.75 -11.34 6.07
N TYR A 70 -3.05 -11.12 5.95
CA TYR A 70 -3.57 -9.94 5.26
C TYR A 70 -3.43 -8.71 6.16
N LEU A 71 -2.76 -7.67 5.66
CA LEU A 71 -2.54 -6.42 6.38
C LEU A 71 -3.40 -5.31 5.81
N LEU A 72 -4.18 -4.66 6.67
CA LEU A 72 -4.93 -3.45 6.34
C LEU A 72 -4.26 -2.27 7.04
N LEU A 73 -3.74 -1.32 6.27
CA LEU A 73 -3.18 -0.07 6.79
C LEU A 73 -4.26 1.02 6.74
N TYR A 74 -4.74 1.45 7.91
CA TYR A 74 -5.77 2.46 8.04
C TYR A 74 -5.21 3.73 8.69
N PHE A 75 -4.93 4.74 7.86
CA PHE A 75 -4.53 6.06 8.33
C PHE A 75 -5.77 6.90 8.63
N ALA A 76 -5.96 7.22 9.90
CA ALA A 76 -7.15 7.94 10.35
C ALA A 76 -6.76 9.13 11.22
N ALA A 77 -7.61 10.15 11.17
CA ALA A 77 -7.55 11.28 12.06
C ALA A 77 -8.84 11.34 12.88
N GLN A 78 -8.73 11.41 14.20
CA GLN A 78 -9.90 11.46 15.08
C GLN A 78 -10.79 12.69 14.83
N TRP A 79 -10.18 13.80 14.43
CA TRP A 79 -10.88 15.05 14.10
C TRP A 79 -11.60 15.01 12.74
N SER A 80 -11.33 14.02 11.89
CA SER A 80 -11.94 13.90 10.57
C SER A 80 -13.33 13.25 10.65
N ASP A 81 -14.36 14.00 10.26
CA ASP A 81 -15.75 13.54 10.26
C ASP A 81 -15.97 12.25 9.43
N PRO A 82 -15.45 12.13 8.19
CA PRO A 82 -15.49 10.87 7.46
C PRO A 82 -14.87 9.69 8.21
N CYS A 83 -13.72 9.90 8.88
CA CYS A 83 -13.07 8.85 9.66
C CYS A 83 -13.93 8.42 10.86
N ARG A 84 -14.54 9.37 11.59
CA ARG A 84 -15.42 9.05 12.73
C ARG A 84 -16.63 8.22 12.32
N GLN A 85 -17.16 8.43 11.10
CA GLN A 85 -18.27 7.64 10.57
C GLN A 85 -17.83 6.27 10.04
N PHE A 86 -16.62 6.16 9.48
CA PHE A 86 -16.11 4.94 8.88
C PHE A 86 -15.52 3.96 9.91
N THR A 87 -14.74 4.44 10.87
CA THR A 87 -14.04 3.58 11.87
C THR A 87 -14.98 2.58 12.56
N PRO A 88 -16.19 2.95 13.02
CA PRO A 88 -17.10 1.97 13.64
C PRO A 88 -17.57 0.87 12.69
N LYS A 89 -17.71 1.18 11.39
CA LYS A 89 -18.07 0.19 10.37
C LYS A 89 -16.92 -0.78 10.14
N LEU A 90 -15.69 -0.27 10.07
CA LEU A 90 -14.49 -1.08 9.95
C LEU A 90 -14.31 -2.02 11.15
N THR A 91 -14.47 -1.53 12.38
CA THR A 91 -14.42 -2.37 13.59
C THR A 91 -15.45 -3.49 13.53
N LYS A 92 -16.71 -3.19 13.21
CA LYS A 92 -17.76 -4.22 13.07
C LYS A 92 -17.43 -5.27 12.00
N ALA A 93 -16.85 -4.86 10.88
CA ALA A 93 -16.43 -5.79 9.84
C ALA A 93 -15.27 -6.68 10.30
N TYR A 94 -14.27 -6.10 10.97
CA TYR A 94 -13.13 -6.84 11.49
C TYR A 94 -13.52 -7.90 12.52
N GLU A 95 -14.39 -7.56 13.48
CA GLU A 95 -14.88 -8.53 14.46
C GLU A 95 -15.62 -9.72 13.80
N LYS A 96 -16.32 -9.48 12.69
CA LYS A 96 -16.97 -10.55 11.92
C LYS A 96 -15.98 -11.44 11.16
N LEU A 97 -14.87 -10.89 10.69
CA LEU A 97 -13.83 -11.64 9.97
C LEU A 97 -12.92 -12.45 10.90
N LYS A 98 -12.83 -12.03 12.16
CA LYS A 98 -12.02 -12.69 13.19
C LYS A 98 -12.74 -13.89 13.84
N ALA A 99 -14.07 -13.93 13.76
CA ALA A 99 -14.91 -15.01 14.28
C ALA A 99 -14.81 -16.26 13.42
#